data_AF-A0A9P7CE32-F1
#
_entry.id   AF-A0A9P7CE32-F1
#
_cell.length_a   1.000
_cell.length_b   1.000
_cell.length_c   1.000
_cell.angle_alpha   90.00
_cell.angle_beta   90.00
_cell.angle_gamma   90.00
#
_symmetry.space_group_name_H-M   'P 1'
#
loop_
_entity.id
_entity.type
_entity.pdbx_description
1 polymer ?
#
loop_
_entity_poly.entity_id
_entity_poly.type
_entity_poly.pdbx_seq_one_letter_code
_entity_poly.pdbx_strand_id
1 'polypeptide(L)'
;MHRQRGDDEALKLGVDSFRESRRQALIEARLREMDVRDRGLLGEEAQRRAALGNHTERLAELELQRRRQGGERIEELEREQGRAEAERDRRQAKRDQAQEAAQQLQAELPGDAHGFAELVERAQNELQDRQRASAALDDAISDRLGGKRDDERRFGEVRSELEAMQRTPSNIPAPMQKLRARLAEETGIAEAALPFVGELIQVRSEEQGWQGAIERVLGGFALSLLVDDKHYNDVAEWVNRTHLGMRFTYYRVRRNDDAFAREPSAKSLLHKLELREHVFESWLRRELGKRFDYECVDAKQLRNVDRGITREGQRRRRSPPLDPRLQQPRQGGCLRA
;
A
#
# COMPACT_ATOMS: atom_id res chain seq x y z
N MET A 1 -80.74 -12.66 115.55
CA MET A 1 -79.85 -12.71 114.37
C MET A 1 -80.56 -12.50 113.02
N HIS A 2 -81.88 -12.65 112.88
CA HIS A 2 -82.58 -12.50 111.59
C HIS A 2 -83.08 -11.08 111.23
N ARG A 3 -83.26 -10.16 112.19
CA ARG A 3 -83.72 -8.77 111.89
C ARG A 3 -82.64 -7.88 111.27
N GLN A 4 -81.39 -7.97 111.74
CA GLN A 4 -80.27 -7.19 111.19
C GLN A 4 -79.95 -7.55 109.73
N ARG A 5 -80.17 -8.80 109.29
CA ARG A 5 -79.99 -9.20 107.88
C ARG A 5 -81.07 -8.63 106.95
N GLY A 6 -82.32 -8.55 107.40
CA GLY A 6 -83.42 -7.98 106.61
C GLY A 6 -83.32 -6.46 106.46
N ASP A 7 -82.87 -5.77 107.52
CA ASP A 7 -82.63 -4.32 107.48
C ASP A 7 -81.42 -3.96 106.59
N ASP A 8 -80.33 -4.75 106.62
CA ASP A 8 -79.15 -4.55 105.76
C ASP A 8 -79.44 -4.85 104.27
N GLU A 9 -80.32 -5.80 103.97
CA GLU A 9 -80.71 -6.16 102.59
C GLU A 9 -81.67 -5.12 101.99
N ALA A 10 -82.57 -4.55 102.80
CA ALA A 10 -83.43 -3.42 102.43
C ALA A 10 -82.64 -2.11 102.22
N LEU A 11 -81.63 -1.84 103.06
CA LEU A 11 -80.71 -0.71 102.89
C LEU A 11 -79.83 -0.86 101.63
N LYS A 12 -79.34 -2.06 101.32
CA LYS A 12 -78.60 -2.33 100.06
C LYS A 12 -79.48 -2.15 98.83
N LEU A 13 -80.72 -2.66 98.83
CA LEU A 13 -81.69 -2.47 97.74
C LEU A 13 -82.02 -0.98 97.51
N GLY A 14 -82.15 -0.20 98.60
CA GLY A 14 -82.35 1.25 98.51
C GLY A 14 -81.14 2.01 97.95
N VAL A 15 -79.93 1.62 98.35
CA VAL A 15 -78.68 2.21 97.83
C VAL A 15 -78.43 1.85 96.37
N ASP A 16 -78.68 0.60 95.97
CA ASP A 16 -78.54 0.16 94.58
C ASP A 16 -79.60 0.82 93.69
N SER A 17 -80.86 0.91 94.14
CA SER A 17 -81.92 1.65 93.42
C SER A 17 -81.57 3.14 93.26
N PHE A 18 -81.11 3.81 94.32
CA PHE A 18 -80.68 5.20 94.25
C PHE A 18 -79.45 5.38 93.34
N ARG A 19 -78.49 4.45 93.37
CA ARG A 19 -77.30 4.46 92.50
C ARG A 19 -77.69 4.32 91.04
N GLU A 20 -78.57 3.38 90.70
CA GLU A 20 -79.03 3.20 89.32
C GLU A 20 -79.90 4.38 88.85
N SER A 21 -80.77 4.95 89.69
CA SER A 21 -81.51 6.18 89.35
C SER A 21 -80.58 7.39 89.15
N ARG A 22 -79.54 7.54 90.00
CA ARG A 22 -78.54 8.61 89.84
C ARG A 22 -77.69 8.40 88.59
N ARG A 23 -77.32 7.16 88.28
CA ARG A 23 -76.61 6.79 87.05
C ARG A 23 -77.45 7.09 85.82
N GLN A 24 -78.74 6.74 85.83
CA GLN A 24 -79.67 7.05 84.76
C GLN A 24 -79.79 8.57 84.54
N ALA A 25 -79.96 9.35 85.61
CA ALA A 25 -80.03 10.81 85.52
C ALA A 25 -78.74 11.44 84.94
N LEU A 26 -77.56 10.92 85.31
CA LEU A 26 -76.27 11.38 84.77
C LEU A 26 -76.10 11.00 83.29
N ILE A 27 -76.54 9.80 82.89
CA ILE A 27 -76.54 9.36 81.48
C ILE A 27 -77.50 10.21 80.65
N GLU A 28 -78.72 10.47 81.14
CA GLU A 28 -79.69 11.35 80.48
C GLU A 28 -79.21 12.80 80.37
N ALA A 29 -78.49 13.31 81.37
CA ALA A 29 -77.84 14.61 81.30
C ALA A 29 -76.72 14.62 80.23
N ARG A 30 -75.90 13.57 80.18
CA ARG A 30 -74.83 13.45 79.17
C ARG A 30 -75.36 13.25 77.76
N LEU A 31 -76.43 12.48 77.57
CA LEU A 31 -77.12 12.32 76.29
C LEU A 31 -77.70 13.66 75.80
N ARG A 32 -78.29 14.45 76.69
CA ARG A 32 -78.77 15.81 76.35
C ARG A 32 -77.61 16.74 75.96
N GLU A 33 -76.49 16.69 76.68
CA GLU A 33 -75.30 17.48 76.33
C GLU A 33 -74.73 17.07 74.96
N MET A 34 -74.66 15.76 74.68
CA MET A 34 -74.21 15.24 73.39
C MET A 34 -75.16 15.61 72.26
N ASP A 35 -76.48 15.50 72.44
CA ASP A 35 -77.48 15.88 71.43
C ASP A 35 -77.43 17.38 71.11
N VAL A 36 -77.22 18.24 72.11
CA VAL A 36 -77.00 19.68 71.88
C VAL A 36 -75.70 19.92 71.10
N ARG A 37 -74.63 19.21 71.42
CA ARG A 37 -73.35 19.31 70.69
C ARG A 37 -73.48 18.80 69.26
N ASP A 38 -74.13 17.68 69.02
CA ASP A 38 -74.33 17.09 67.70
C ASP A 38 -75.19 18.00 66.82
N ARG A 39 -76.27 18.59 67.36
CA ARG A 39 -77.05 19.61 66.66
C ARG A 39 -76.23 20.86 66.33
N GLY A 40 -75.34 21.28 67.23
CA GLY A 40 -74.41 22.38 67.00
C GLY A 40 -73.44 22.08 65.85
N LEU A 41 -72.81 20.90 65.87
CA LEU A 41 -71.88 20.46 64.84
C LEU A 41 -72.56 20.28 63.47
N LEU A 42 -73.78 19.74 63.44
CA LEU A 42 -74.58 19.65 62.21
C LEU A 42 -74.91 21.03 61.63
N GLY A 43 -75.20 22.01 62.50
CA GLY A 43 -75.38 23.40 62.11
C GLY A 43 -74.12 24.02 61.50
N GLU A 44 -72.96 23.78 62.13
CA GLU A 44 -71.66 24.23 61.60
C GLU A 44 -71.30 23.55 60.27
N GLU A 45 -71.55 22.25 60.13
CA GLU A 45 -71.32 21.51 58.89
C GLU A 45 -72.21 22.04 57.76
N ALA A 46 -73.48 22.30 58.04
CA ALA A 46 -74.41 22.89 57.09
C ALA A 46 -73.96 24.29 56.66
N GLN A 47 -73.50 25.14 57.59
CA GLN A 47 -72.95 26.45 57.27
C GLN A 47 -71.70 26.37 56.41
N ARG A 48 -70.76 25.46 56.73
CA ARG A 48 -69.54 25.26 55.93
C ARG A 48 -69.86 24.74 54.53
N ARG A 49 -70.83 23.82 54.39
CA ARG A 49 -71.29 23.34 53.07
C ARG A 49 -71.94 24.45 52.26
N ALA A 50 -72.77 25.29 52.88
CA ALA A 50 -73.37 26.44 52.21
C ALA A 50 -72.29 27.45 51.77
N ALA A 51 -71.30 27.73 52.62
CA ALA A 51 -70.19 28.61 52.28
C ALA A 51 -69.35 28.05 51.12
N LEU A 52 -69.04 26.75 51.13
CA LEU A 52 -68.35 26.08 50.02
C LEU A 52 -69.14 26.19 48.71
N GLY A 53 -70.46 25.92 48.76
CA GLY A 53 -71.36 26.08 47.61
C GLY A 53 -71.30 27.48 47.01
N ASN A 54 -71.44 28.51 47.85
CA ASN A 54 -71.36 29.90 47.44
C ASN A 54 -69.98 30.25 46.83
N HIS A 55 -68.89 29.75 47.40
CA HIS A 55 -67.55 29.98 46.85
C HIS A 55 -67.35 29.28 45.50
N THR A 56 -67.87 28.06 45.33
CA THR A 56 -67.82 27.36 44.03
C THR A 56 -68.64 28.06 42.96
N GLU A 57 -69.84 28.55 43.29
CA GLU A 57 -70.66 29.33 42.36
C GLU A 57 -69.96 30.64 41.97
N ARG A 58 -69.36 31.33 42.96
CA ARG A 58 -68.64 32.58 42.71
C ARG A 58 -67.40 32.37 41.83
N LEU A 59 -66.68 31.26 42.02
CA LEU A 59 -65.56 30.86 41.14
C LEU A 59 -66.05 30.62 39.72
N ALA A 60 -67.13 29.85 39.53
CA ALA A 60 -67.69 29.59 38.21
C ALA A 60 -68.14 30.88 37.50
N GLU A 61 -68.73 31.82 38.23
CA GLU A 61 -69.14 33.12 37.70
C GLU A 61 -67.92 33.96 37.26
N LEU A 62 -66.87 34.00 38.08
CA LEU A 62 -65.62 34.72 37.77
C LEU A 62 -64.88 34.09 36.58
N GLU A 63 -64.86 32.77 36.46
CA GLU A 63 -64.30 32.06 35.30
C GLU A 63 -65.07 32.38 34.02
N LEU A 64 -66.41 32.40 34.09
CA LEU A 64 -67.24 32.78 32.95
C LEU A 64 -67.02 34.24 32.56
N GLN A 65 -66.86 35.14 33.54
CA GLN A 65 -66.54 36.54 33.29
C GLN A 65 -65.15 36.69 32.64
N ARG A 66 -64.14 35.95 33.10
CA ARG A 66 -62.80 35.90 32.50
C ARG A 66 -62.86 35.41 31.05
N ARG A 67 -63.65 34.37 30.75
CA ARG A 67 -63.85 33.88 29.37
C ARG A 67 -64.53 34.94 28.49
N ARG A 68 -65.62 35.57 28.97
CA ARG A 68 -66.35 36.62 28.24
C ARG A 68 -65.51 37.87 27.97
N GLN A 69 -64.59 38.20 28.88
CA GLN A 69 -63.67 39.34 28.72
C GLN A 69 -62.45 39.00 27.85
N GLY A 70 -62.40 37.82 27.23
CA GLY A 70 -61.37 37.46 26.26
C GLY A 70 -60.21 36.63 26.83
N GLY A 71 -60.35 36.02 28.02
CA GLY A 71 -59.31 35.16 28.61
C GLY A 71 -58.87 34.01 27.70
N GLU A 72 -59.79 33.37 26.99
CA GLU A 72 -59.45 32.33 26.00
C GLU A 72 -58.65 32.90 24.81
N ARG A 73 -58.96 34.12 24.38
CA ARG A 73 -58.23 34.79 23.30
C ARG A 73 -56.82 35.19 23.74
N ILE A 74 -56.65 35.58 25.00
CA ILE A 74 -55.33 35.88 25.59
C ILE A 74 -54.49 34.59 25.66
N GLU A 75 -55.04 33.49 26.18
CA GLU A 75 -54.33 32.20 26.26
C GLU A 75 -53.96 31.66 24.86
N GLU A 76 -54.80 31.91 23.85
CA GLU A 76 -54.46 31.60 22.45
C GLU A 76 -53.30 32.43 21.93
N LEU A 77 -53.33 33.75 22.11
CA LEU A 77 -52.28 34.66 21.68
C LEU A 77 -50.95 34.40 22.42
N GLU A 78 -50.99 34.07 23.70
CA GLU A 78 -49.79 33.70 24.48
C GLU A 78 -49.13 32.42 23.92
N ARG A 79 -49.93 31.42 23.53
CA ARG A 79 -49.40 30.22 22.86
C ARG A 79 -48.84 30.55 21.47
N GLU A 80 -49.51 31.40 20.70
CA GLU A 80 -49.02 31.82 19.38
C GLU A 80 -47.71 32.59 19.49
N GLN A 81 -47.62 33.52 20.45
CA GLN A 81 -46.40 34.25 20.76
C GLN A 81 -45.28 33.28 21.17
N GLY A 82 -45.53 32.36 22.09
CA GLY A 82 -44.53 31.38 22.50
C GLY A 82 -44.04 30.50 21.34
N ARG A 83 -44.93 30.12 20.42
CA ARG A 83 -44.55 29.40 19.18
C ARG A 83 -43.70 30.25 18.24
N ALA A 84 -44.07 31.52 18.05
CA ALA A 84 -43.35 32.45 17.19
C ALA A 84 -41.96 32.79 17.74
N GLU A 85 -41.84 32.97 19.06
CA GLU A 85 -40.56 33.19 19.75
C GLU A 85 -39.65 31.98 19.64
N ALA A 86 -40.16 30.77 19.87
CA ALA A 86 -39.39 29.54 19.72
C ALA A 86 -38.89 29.33 18.28
N GLU A 87 -39.72 29.66 17.28
CA GLU A 87 -39.33 29.59 15.86
C GLU A 87 -38.29 30.66 15.49
N ARG A 88 -38.43 31.88 16.01
CA ARG A 88 -37.42 32.94 15.87
C ARG A 88 -36.08 32.48 16.43
N ASP A 89 -36.06 31.95 17.65
CA ASP A 89 -34.82 31.54 18.33
C ASP A 89 -34.14 30.39 17.59
N ARG A 90 -34.91 29.42 17.08
CA ARG A 90 -34.39 28.35 16.21
C ARG A 90 -33.76 28.89 14.94
N ARG A 91 -34.40 29.86 14.27
CA ARG A 91 -33.87 30.46 13.04
C ARG A 91 -32.62 31.29 13.30
N GLN A 92 -32.60 32.03 14.41
CA GLN A 92 -31.44 32.82 14.81
C GLN A 92 -30.24 31.90 15.10
N ALA A 93 -30.43 30.82 15.87
CA ALA A 93 -29.37 29.86 16.15
C ALA A 93 -28.78 29.24 14.86
N LYS A 94 -29.63 28.90 13.88
CA LYS A 94 -29.17 28.40 12.57
C LYS A 94 -28.39 29.45 11.79
N ARG A 95 -28.82 30.71 11.85
CA ARG A 95 -28.13 31.83 11.19
C ARG A 95 -26.77 32.08 11.83
N ASP A 96 -26.68 32.05 13.14
CA ASP A 96 -25.42 32.22 13.88
C ASP A 96 -24.43 31.11 13.52
N GLN A 97 -24.90 29.85 13.48
CA GLN A 97 -24.09 28.71 13.02
C GLN A 97 -23.58 28.90 11.59
N ALA A 98 -24.44 29.35 10.67
CA ALA A 98 -24.05 29.63 9.29
C ALA A 98 -23.04 30.79 9.20
N GLN A 99 -23.17 31.79 10.06
CA GLN A 99 -22.27 32.93 10.10
C GLN A 99 -20.88 32.54 10.63
N GLU A 100 -20.80 31.72 11.68
CA GLU A 100 -19.54 31.15 12.17
C GLU A 100 -18.85 30.31 11.09
N ALA A 101 -19.60 29.46 10.38
CA ALA A 101 -19.06 28.65 9.29
C ALA A 101 -18.55 29.51 8.12
N ALA A 102 -19.27 30.56 7.75
CA ALA A 102 -18.83 31.50 6.71
C ALA A 102 -17.53 32.22 7.11
N GLN A 103 -17.39 32.64 8.38
CA GLN A 103 -16.17 33.27 8.89
C GLN A 103 -14.97 32.32 8.85
N GLN A 104 -15.14 31.03 9.15
CA GLN A 104 -14.08 30.03 9.01
C GLN A 104 -13.62 29.87 7.55
N LEU A 105 -14.54 30.08 6.60
CA LEU A 105 -14.26 30.13 5.16
C LEU A 105 -13.76 31.51 4.69
N GLN A 106 -13.56 32.47 5.61
CA GLN A 106 -13.21 33.85 5.31
C GLN A 106 -14.20 34.53 4.35
N ALA A 107 -15.47 34.15 4.44
CA ALA A 107 -16.57 34.67 3.65
C ALA A 107 -17.60 35.38 4.55
N GLU A 108 -18.35 36.30 3.97
CA GLU A 108 -19.50 36.92 4.63
C GLU A 108 -20.77 36.12 4.37
N LEU A 109 -21.65 36.00 5.37
CA LEU A 109 -22.94 35.33 5.22
C LEU A 109 -23.89 36.23 4.41
N PRO A 110 -24.40 35.79 3.24
CA PRO A 110 -25.32 36.58 2.44
C PRO A 110 -26.68 36.76 3.13
N GLY A 111 -27.33 37.89 2.85
CA GLY A 111 -28.63 38.23 3.44
C GLY A 111 -29.83 37.55 2.76
N ASP A 112 -29.61 36.86 1.64
CA ASP A 112 -30.65 36.27 0.81
C ASP A 112 -30.41 34.77 0.52
N ALA A 113 -31.47 34.09 0.09
CA ALA A 113 -31.41 32.66 -0.18
C ALA A 113 -30.51 32.32 -1.38
N HIS A 114 -30.44 33.21 -2.38
CA HIS A 114 -29.62 32.99 -3.57
C HIS A 114 -28.13 33.08 -3.24
N GLY A 115 -27.68 34.14 -2.56
CA GLY A 115 -26.30 34.25 -2.13
C GLY A 115 -25.89 33.13 -1.19
N PHE A 116 -26.77 32.68 -0.29
CA PHE A 116 -26.48 31.53 0.56
C PHE A 116 -26.25 30.25 -0.26
N ALA A 117 -27.06 30.00 -1.30
CA ALA A 117 -26.87 28.86 -2.19
C ALA A 117 -25.52 28.92 -2.93
N GLU A 118 -25.14 30.10 -3.44
CA GLU A 118 -23.84 30.30 -4.08
C GLU A 118 -22.66 30.07 -3.12
N LEU A 119 -22.78 30.52 -1.87
CA LEU A 119 -21.76 30.28 -0.84
C LEU A 119 -21.59 28.78 -0.57
N VAL A 120 -22.69 28.04 -0.44
CA VAL A 120 -22.66 26.59 -0.24
C VAL A 120 -22.03 25.88 -1.44
N GLU A 121 -22.42 26.25 -2.65
CA GLU A 121 -21.85 25.66 -3.88
C GLU A 121 -20.34 25.91 -3.96
N ARG A 122 -19.89 27.14 -3.70
CA ARG A 122 -18.46 27.49 -3.68
C ARG A 122 -17.69 26.66 -2.65
N ALA A 123 -18.23 26.53 -1.44
CA ALA A 123 -17.62 25.73 -0.38
C ALA A 123 -17.53 24.24 -0.75
N GLN A 124 -18.56 23.69 -1.41
CA GLN A 124 -18.57 22.31 -1.89
C GLN A 124 -17.55 22.07 -3.01
N ASN A 125 -17.46 23.00 -3.97
CA ASN A 125 -16.48 22.93 -5.05
C ASN A 125 -15.05 22.98 -4.50
N GLU A 126 -14.77 23.89 -3.57
CA GLU A 126 -13.44 23.98 -2.97
C GLU A 126 -13.08 22.72 -2.15
N LEU A 127 -14.05 22.09 -1.48
CA LEU A 127 -13.84 20.81 -0.81
C LEU A 127 -13.48 19.70 -1.81
N GLN A 128 -14.22 19.60 -2.92
CA GLN A 128 -13.93 18.62 -3.97
C GLN A 128 -12.56 18.85 -4.63
N ASP A 129 -12.21 20.10 -4.91
CA ASP A 129 -10.93 20.44 -5.51
C ASP A 129 -9.77 20.10 -4.58
N ARG A 130 -9.90 20.37 -3.27
CA ARG A 130 -8.90 19.96 -2.28
C ARG A 130 -8.78 18.44 -2.15
N GLN A 131 -9.90 17.71 -2.21
CA GLN A 131 -9.88 16.24 -2.20
C GLN A 131 -9.16 15.68 -3.42
N ARG A 132 -9.43 16.23 -4.61
CA ARG A 132 -8.73 15.85 -5.86
C ARG A 132 -7.24 16.17 -5.78
N ALA A 133 -6.88 17.35 -5.28
CA ALA A 133 -5.49 17.76 -5.12
C ALA A 133 -4.74 16.86 -4.12
N SER A 134 -5.39 16.46 -3.02
CA SER A 134 -4.82 15.52 -2.05
C SER A 134 -4.58 14.15 -2.69
N ALA A 135 -5.55 13.60 -3.40
CA ALA A 135 -5.40 12.31 -4.08
C ALA A 135 -4.26 12.35 -5.12
N ALA A 136 -4.19 13.43 -5.92
CA ALA A 136 -3.11 13.62 -6.88
C ALA A 136 -1.72 13.73 -6.21
N LEU A 137 -1.65 14.33 -5.02
CA LEU A 137 -0.41 14.40 -4.24
C LEU A 137 0.00 13.02 -3.71
N ASP A 138 -0.96 12.22 -3.20
CA ASP A 138 -0.72 10.87 -2.71
C ASP A 138 -0.23 9.93 -3.83
N ASP A 139 -0.80 10.05 -5.03
CA ASP A 139 -0.36 9.33 -6.23
C ASP A 139 1.08 9.74 -6.60
N ALA A 140 1.37 11.05 -6.64
CA ALA A 140 2.72 11.54 -6.95
C ALA A 140 3.78 11.11 -5.93
N ILE A 141 3.42 11.03 -4.64
CA ILE A 141 4.29 10.50 -3.58
C ILE A 141 4.56 9.01 -3.82
N SER A 142 3.52 8.25 -4.13
CA SER A 142 3.61 6.81 -4.39
C SER A 142 4.51 6.50 -5.59
N ASP A 143 4.33 7.23 -6.69
CA ASP A 143 5.16 7.12 -7.89
C ASP A 143 6.64 7.43 -7.59
N ARG A 144 6.90 8.50 -6.83
CA ARG A 144 8.26 8.89 -6.47
C ARG A 144 8.95 7.88 -5.55
N LEU A 145 8.20 7.27 -4.63
CA LEU A 145 8.70 6.17 -3.80
C LEU A 145 8.98 4.91 -4.63
N GLY A 146 8.13 4.61 -5.61
CA GLY A 146 8.36 3.54 -6.59
C GLY A 146 9.65 3.75 -7.37
N GLY A 147 9.81 4.93 -7.97
CA GLY A 147 11.02 5.29 -8.72
C GLY A 147 12.30 5.22 -7.87
N LYS A 148 12.24 5.69 -6.62
CA LYS A 148 13.38 5.59 -5.68
C LYS A 148 13.81 4.14 -5.45
N ARG A 149 12.86 3.21 -5.25
CA ARG A 149 13.16 1.78 -5.03
C ARG A 149 13.80 1.15 -6.27
N ASP A 150 13.33 1.51 -7.46
CA ASP A 150 13.90 1.04 -8.72
C ASP A 150 15.34 1.53 -8.91
N ASP A 151 15.60 2.80 -8.59
CA ASP A 151 16.94 3.37 -8.67
C ASP A 151 17.89 2.76 -7.62
N GLU A 152 17.42 2.52 -6.39
CA GLU A 152 18.19 1.82 -5.35
C GLU A 152 18.57 0.39 -5.79
N ARG A 153 17.64 -0.34 -6.42
CA ARG A 153 17.92 -1.67 -6.98
C ARG A 153 18.97 -1.60 -8.08
N ARG A 154 18.81 -0.73 -9.06
CA ARG A 154 19.78 -0.55 -10.16
C ARG A 154 21.15 -0.16 -9.63
N PHE A 155 21.20 0.73 -8.65
CA PHE A 155 22.45 1.12 -8.00
C PHE A 155 23.14 -0.07 -7.32
N GLY A 156 22.37 -0.91 -6.61
CA GLY A 156 22.89 -2.13 -5.99
C GLY A 156 23.44 -3.15 -7.00
N GLU A 157 22.76 -3.31 -8.14
CA GLU A 157 23.21 -4.17 -9.25
C GLU A 157 24.54 -3.68 -9.85
N VAL A 158 24.59 -2.40 -10.23
CA VAL A 158 25.81 -1.78 -10.81
C VAL A 158 26.97 -1.81 -9.82
N ARG A 159 26.72 -1.54 -8.54
CA ARG A 159 27.75 -1.60 -7.50
C ARG A 159 28.29 -3.02 -7.34
N SER A 160 27.41 -4.03 -7.32
CA SER A 160 27.82 -5.43 -7.21
C SER A 160 28.65 -5.87 -8.42
N GLU A 161 28.31 -5.39 -9.61
CA GLU A 161 29.10 -5.60 -10.83
C GLU A 161 30.48 -4.95 -10.73
N LEU A 162 30.55 -3.70 -10.28
CA LEU A 162 31.81 -2.98 -10.12
C LEU A 162 32.73 -3.63 -9.08
N GLU A 163 32.18 -4.08 -7.95
CA GLU A 163 32.93 -4.83 -6.93
C GLU A 163 33.44 -6.18 -7.48
N ALA A 164 32.67 -6.86 -8.33
CA ALA A 164 33.12 -8.08 -9.00
C ALA A 164 34.25 -7.81 -10.02
N MET A 165 34.15 -6.73 -10.80
CA MET A 165 35.20 -6.31 -11.75
C MET A 165 36.50 -5.93 -11.03
N GLN A 166 36.43 -5.29 -9.86
CA GLN A 166 37.61 -4.92 -9.08
C GLN A 166 38.33 -6.13 -8.47
N ARG A 167 37.59 -7.16 -8.03
CA ARG A 167 38.17 -8.36 -7.40
C ARG A 167 38.88 -9.28 -8.39
N THR A 168 38.37 -9.37 -9.62
CA THR A 168 38.99 -10.19 -10.66
C THR A 168 39.14 -9.36 -11.94
N PRO A 169 40.32 -8.75 -12.20
CA PRO A 169 40.62 -8.06 -13.45
C PRO A 169 40.82 -9.08 -14.58
N SER A 170 39.77 -9.83 -14.90
CA SER A 170 39.71 -10.71 -16.06
C SER A 170 38.69 -10.13 -17.03
N ASN A 171 39.09 -9.99 -18.29
CA ASN A 171 38.20 -9.55 -19.37
C ASN A 171 37.17 -10.63 -19.75
N ILE A 172 37.14 -11.75 -19.00
CA ILE A 172 36.19 -12.84 -19.16
C ILE A 172 34.96 -12.56 -18.28
N PRO A 173 33.72 -12.62 -18.82
CA PRO A 173 32.50 -12.41 -18.04
C PRO A 173 32.41 -13.33 -16.81
N ALA A 174 31.91 -12.81 -15.69
CA ALA A 174 31.77 -13.56 -14.44
C ALA A 174 31.05 -14.92 -14.57
N PRO A 175 29.99 -15.09 -15.40
CA PRO A 175 29.38 -16.40 -15.62
C PRO A 175 30.34 -17.44 -16.21
N MET A 176 31.24 -17.05 -17.12
CA MET A 176 32.26 -17.93 -17.70
C MET A 176 33.34 -18.31 -16.69
N GLN A 177 33.75 -17.37 -15.83
CA GLN A 177 34.68 -17.66 -14.73
C GLN A 177 34.09 -18.66 -13.73
N LYS A 178 32.83 -18.45 -13.32
CA LYS A 178 32.10 -19.40 -12.46
C LYS A 178 31.96 -20.78 -13.10
N LEU A 179 31.73 -20.83 -14.41
CA LEU A 179 31.67 -22.08 -15.16
C LEU A 179 33.01 -22.83 -15.13
N ARG A 180 34.14 -22.12 -15.34
CA ARG A 180 35.48 -22.71 -15.24
C ARG A 180 35.77 -23.23 -13.84
N ALA A 181 35.47 -22.45 -12.80
CA ALA A 181 35.68 -22.86 -11.41
C ALA A 181 34.92 -24.15 -11.08
N ARG A 182 33.65 -24.22 -11.48
CA ARG A 182 32.82 -25.42 -11.31
C ARG A 182 33.35 -26.63 -12.08
N LEU A 183 33.75 -26.43 -13.35
CA LEU A 183 34.35 -27.49 -14.16
C LEU A 183 35.63 -28.03 -13.50
N ALA A 184 36.51 -27.13 -13.04
CA ALA A 184 37.76 -27.48 -12.37
C ALA A 184 37.51 -28.28 -11.08
N GLU A 185 36.56 -27.84 -10.26
CA GLU A 185 36.18 -28.50 -9.01
C GLU A 185 35.63 -29.92 -9.27
N GLU A 186 34.67 -30.07 -10.19
CA GLU A 186 34.00 -31.35 -10.44
C GLU A 186 34.86 -32.36 -11.23
N THR A 187 35.83 -31.89 -12.02
CA THR A 187 36.74 -32.77 -12.80
C THR A 187 38.10 -33.00 -12.13
N GLY A 188 38.42 -32.22 -11.08
CA GLY A 188 39.73 -32.24 -10.43
C GLY A 188 40.86 -31.63 -11.27
N ILE A 189 40.55 -30.99 -12.41
CA ILE A 189 41.53 -30.32 -13.26
C ILE A 189 41.82 -28.94 -12.67
N ALA A 190 43.09 -28.57 -12.52
CA ALA A 190 43.45 -27.24 -12.03
C ALA A 190 42.93 -26.13 -12.95
N GLU A 191 42.35 -25.06 -12.40
CA GLU A 191 41.81 -23.93 -13.18
C GLU A 191 42.84 -23.32 -14.14
N ALA A 192 44.11 -23.24 -13.71
CA ALA A 192 45.20 -22.71 -14.54
C ALA A 192 45.49 -23.57 -15.78
N ALA A 193 45.10 -24.86 -15.79
CA ALA A 193 45.22 -25.74 -16.95
C ALA A 193 44.05 -25.58 -17.95
N LEU A 194 43.04 -24.77 -17.60
CA LEU A 194 41.85 -24.48 -18.38
C LEU A 194 41.75 -22.98 -18.70
N PRO A 195 42.75 -22.37 -19.35
CA PRO A 195 42.70 -20.94 -19.69
C PRO A 195 41.65 -20.67 -20.76
N PHE A 196 41.00 -19.50 -20.67
CA PHE A 196 40.28 -18.93 -21.80
C PHE A 196 41.25 -18.30 -22.78
N VAL A 197 40.94 -18.33 -24.08
CA VAL A 197 41.76 -17.70 -25.11
C VAL A 197 42.02 -16.21 -24.82
N GLY A 198 41.02 -15.49 -24.33
CA GLY A 198 41.13 -14.06 -24.00
C GLY A 198 42.11 -13.76 -22.87
N GLU A 199 42.48 -14.75 -22.05
CA GLU A 199 43.49 -14.59 -20.99
C GLU A 199 44.92 -14.75 -21.53
N LEU A 200 45.07 -15.28 -22.75
CA LEU A 200 46.35 -15.53 -23.42
C LEU A 200 46.66 -14.52 -24.53
N ILE A 201 45.72 -13.64 -24.87
CA ILE A 201 45.86 -12.64 -25.92
C ILE A 201 45.71 -11.25 -25.32
N GLN A 202 46.63 -10.36 -25.67
CA GLN A 202 46.54 -8.94 -25.37
C GLN A 202 46.80 -8.11 -26.62
N VAL A 203 46.18 -6.93 -26.71
CA VAL A 203 46.51 -5.95 -27.77
C VAL A 203 47.73 -5.17 -27.33
N ARG A 204 48.70 -5.02 -28.24
CA ARG A 204 49.92 -4.25 -27.99
C ARG A 204 49.61 -2.82 -27.55
N SER A 205 50.40 -2.28 -26.64
CA SER A 205 50.19 -0.95 -26.05
C SER A 205 50.22 0.18 -27.09
N GLU A 206 51.00 0.01 -28.15
CA GLU A 206 51.10 0.93 -29.28
C GLU A 206 49.88 0.85 -30.24
N GLU A 207 49.05 -0.20 -30.14
CA GLU A 207 47.92 -0.47 -31.03
C GLU A 207 46.56 -0.35 -30.32
N GLN A 208 46.49 0.34 -29.17
CA GLN A 208 45.26 0.48 -28.37
C GLN A 208 44.08 1.07 -29.15
N GLY A 209 44.34 1.91 -30.17
CA GLY A 209 43.31 2.41 -31.08
C GLY A 209 42.56 1.33 -31.87
N TRP A 210 43.08 0.10 -31.92
CA TRP A 210 42.43 -1.06 -32.54
C TRP A 210 41.73 -1.99 -31.54
N GLN A 211 41.87 -1.76 -30.22
CA GLN A 211 41.37 -2.67 -29.18
C GLN A 211 39.89 -3.02 -29.38
N GLY A 212 39.01 -2.03 -29.47
CA GLY A 212 37.57 -2.28 -29.63
C GLY A 212 37.20 -2.98 -30.94
N ALA A 213 37.98 -2.83 -32.01
CA ALA A 213 37.78 -3.55 -33.26
C ALA A 213 38.21 -5.02 -33.12
N ILE A 214 39.39 -5.24 -32.54
CA ILE A 214 39.96 -6.56 -32.26
C ILE A 214 39.02 -7.36 -31.34
N GLU A 215 38.54 -6.75 -30.25
CA GLU A 215 37.60 -7.38 -29.31
C GLU A 215 36.29 -7.80 -29.98
N ARG A 216 35.75 -7.02 -30.91
CA ARG A 216 34.54 -7.40 -31.66
C ARG A 216 34.76 -8.56 -32.61
N VAL A 217 35.97 -8.73 -33.15
CA VAL A 217 36.31 -9.85 -34.03
C VAL A 217 36.67 -11.10 -33.23
N LEU A 218 37.46 -10.95 -32.17
CA LEU A 218 37.93 -12.06 -31.36
C LEU A 218 36.97 -12.44 -30.23
N GLY A 219 35.99 -11.62 -29.87
CA GLY A 219 35.21 -11.77 -28.63
C GLY A 219 34.62 -13.17 -28.43
N GLY A 220 33.96 -13.73 -29.45
CA GLY A 220 33.43 -15.10 -29.35
C GLY A 220 34.52 -16.18 -29.22
N PHE A 221 35.70 -15.96 -29.80
CA PHE A 221 36.84 -16.85 -29.69
C PHE A 221 37.58 -16.67 -28.36
N ALA A 222 37.68 -15.44 -27.85
CA ALA A 222 38.28 -15.10 -26.57
C ALA A 222 37.59 -15.82 -25.40
N LEU A 223 36.28 -16.06 -25.50
CA LEU A 223 35.49 -16.81 -24.51
C LEU A 223 35.61 -18.34 -24.66
N SER A 224 36.44 -18.84 -25.57
CA SER A 224 36.61 -20.29 -25.75
C SER A 224 37.65 -20.83 -24.78
N LEU A 225 37.35 -21.95 -24.13
CA LEU A 225 38.25 -22.62 -23.20
C LEU A 225 39.24 -23.51 -23.96
N LEU A 226 40.51 -23.50 -23.57
CA LEU A 226 41.52 -24.41 -24.12
C LEU A 226 41.71 -25.61 -23.20
N VAL A 227 41.66 -26.81 -23.78
CA VAL A 227 41.74 -28.08 -23.05
C VAL A 227 42.84 -28.92 -23.68
N ASP A 228 43.85 -29.29 -22.88
CA ASP A 228 44.89 -30.23 -23.31
C ASP A 228 44.28 -31.59 -23.68
N ASP A 229 44.86 -32.26 -24.67
CA ASP A 229 44.41 -33.56 -25.16
C ASP A 229 44.12 -34.57 -24.03
N LYS A 230 44.96 -34.58 -22.98
CA LYS A 230 44.85 -35.49 -21.84
C LYS A 230 43.57 -35.31 -21.01
N HIS A 231 43.00 -34.10 -21.00
CA HIS A 231 41.82 -33.74 -20.20
C HIS A 231 40.54 -33.66 -21.04
N TYR A 232 40.65 -33.88 -22.35
CA TYR A 232 39.54 -33.68 -23.27
C TYR A 232 38.32 -34.55 -22.94
N ASN A 233 38.53 -35.83 -22.62
CA ASN A 233 37.43 -36.76 -22.34
C ASN A 233 36.67 -36.37 -21.07
N ASP A 234 37.39 -36.00 -20.00
CA ASP A 234 36.80 -35.60 -18.72
C ASP A 234 35.93 -34.34 -18.88
N VAL A 235 36.45 -33.33 -19.61
CA VAL A 235 35.72 -32.10 -19.90
C VAL A 235 34.51 -32.37 -20.80
N ALA A 236 34.66 -33.21 -21.83
CA ALA A 236 33.55 -33.53 -22.73
C ALA A 236 32.42 -34.28 -22.02
N GLU A 237 32.75 -35.23 -21.14
CA GLU A 237 31.77 -35.95 -20.33
C GLU A 237 31.06 -35.01 -19.35
N TRP A 238 31.81 -34.11 -18.71
CA TRP A 238 31.25 -33.10 -17.82
C TRP A 238 30.28 -32.15 -18.54
N VAL A 239 30.67 -31.65 -19.73
CA VAL A 239 29.80 -30.77 -20.54
C VAL A 239 28.51 -31.49 -20.94
N ASN A 240 28.58 -32.79 -21.26
CA ASN A 240 27.40 -33.55 -21.67
C ASN A 240 26.42 -33.80 -20.51
N ARG A 241 26.90 -33.98 -19.28
CA ARG A 241 26.04 -34.24 -18.12
C ARG A 241 25.49 -32.96 -17.47
N THR A 242 26.13 -31.82 -17.69
CA THR A 242 25.85 -30.58 -16.96
C THR A 242 24.97 -29.62 -17.76
N HIS A 243 23.87 -29.16 -17.18
CA HIS A 243 23.06 -28.10 -17.77
C HIS A 243 23.75 -26.73 -17.61
N LEU A 244 24.38 -26.23 -18.68
CA LEU A 244 25.20 -25.01 -18.63
C LEU A 244 24.38 -23.71 -18.66
N GLY A 245 23.18 -23.73 -19.24
CA GLY A 245 22.33 -22.52 -19.38
C GLY A 245 22.91 -21.42 -20.30
N MET A 246 24.02 -21.68 -21.00
CA MET A 246 24.70 -20.73 -21.88
C MET A 246 25.51 -21.45 -22.96
N ARG A 247 25.87 -20.72 -24.03
CA ARG A 247 26.74 -21.25 -25.07
C ARG A 247 28.18 -21.33 -24.57
N PHE A 248 28.69 -22.55 -24.45
CA PHE A 248 30.07 -22.81 -24.07
C PHE A 248 30.84 -23.45 -25.23
N THR A 249 32.00 -22.92 -25.55
CA THR A 249 32.89 -23.44 -26.60
C THR A 249 34.22 -23.82 -25.96
N TYR A 250 34.71 -25.03 -26.22
CA TYR A 250 36.03 -25.47 -25.81
C TYR A 250 36.78 -26.09 -26.98
N TYR A 251 38.10 -25.96 -26.98
CA TYR A 251 38.98 -26.51 -28.02
C TYR A 251 39.90 -27.56 -27.43
N ARG A 252 39.91 -28.73 -28.07
CA ARG A 252 40.90 -29.78 -27.85
C ARG A 252 42.23 -29.34 -28.47
N VAL A 253 43.24 -29.12 -27.63
CA VAL A 253 44.59 -28.74 -28.07
C VAL A 253 45.48 -29.97 -28.12
N ARG A 254 45.83 -30.38 -29.34
CA ARG A 254 46.84 -31.40 -29.60
C ARG A 254 48.20 -30.74 -29.81
N ARG A 255 49.23 -31.28 -29.17
CA ARG A 255 50.63 -30.97 -29.51
C ARG A 255 50.89 -31.56 -30.88
N ASN A 256 50.94 -30.70 -31.87
CA ASN A 256 51.27 -31.08 -33.24
C ASN A 256 52.20 -29.97 -33.74
N ASP A 257 53.49 -30.30 -33.77
CA ASP A 257 54.58 -29.33 -33.91
C ASP A 257 54.82 -28.92 -35.37
N ASP A 258 54.19 -29.60 -36.34
CA ASP A 258 54.57 -29.53 -37.76
C ASP A 258 53.55 -28.88 -38.73
N ALA A 259 52.84 -27.83 -38.33
CA ALA A 259 51.96 -27.11 -39.25
C ALA A 259 52.36 -25.63 -39.38
N PHE A 260 53.10 -25.31 -40.45
CA PHE A 260 53.43 -23.93 -40.84
C PHE A 260 52.14 -23.11 -40.99
N ALA A 261 51.98 -22.11 -40.12
CA ALA A 261 51.01 -21.06 -40.35
C ALA A 261 51.47 -20.27 -41.59
N ARG A 262 50.56 -20.04 -42.55
CA ARG A 262 50.81 -19.10 -43.65
C ARG A 262 51.27 -17.78 -43.05
N GLU A 263 52.35 -17.21 -43.59
CA GLU A 263 52.86 -15.93 -43.10
C GLU A 263 51.76 -14.86 -43.23
N PRO A 264 51.35 -14.22 -42.12
CA PRO A 264 50.32 -13.18 -42.16
C PRO A 264 50.76 -12.02 -43.06
N SER A 265 49.78 -11.36 -43.68
CA SER A 265 50.09 -10.13 -44.43
C SER A 265 50.67 -9.05 -43.50
N ALA A 266 51.49 -8.14 -44.03
CA ALA A 266 52.08 -7.05 -43.23
C ALA A 266 51.04 -6.14 -42.54
N LYS A 267 49.79 -6.12 -43.02
CA LYS A 267 48.67 -5.37 -42.44
C LYS A 267 47.78 -6.21 -41.52
N SER A 268 48.17 -7.45 -41.24
CA SER A 268 47.37 -8.38 -40.46
C SER A 268 47.15 -7.89 -39.03
N LEU A 269 45.93 -8.05 -38.55
CA LEU A 269 45.55 -7.90 -37.14
C LEU A 269 46.47 -8.69 -36.20
N LEU A 270 47.02 -9.81 -36.67
CA LEU A 270 47.87 -10.69 -35.87
C LEU A 270 49.15 -10.01 -35.39
N HIS A 271 49.68 -9.04 -36.14
CA HIS A 271 50.85 -8.26 -35.73
C HIS A 271 50.55 -7.29 -34.58
N LYS A 272 49.26 -6.98 -34.34
CA LYS A 272 48.81 -6.08 -33.27
C LYS A 272 48.56 -6.80 -31.95
N LEU A 273 48.71 -8.13 -31.94
CA LEU A 273 48.52 -8.97 -30.76
C LEU A 273 49.86 -9.31 -30.12
N GLU A 274 49.81 -9.46 -28.81
CA GLU A 274 50.81 -10.06 -27.96
C GLU A 274 50.22 -11.34 -27.35
N LEU A 275 50.95 -12.44 -27.45
CA LEU A 275 50.54 -13.72 -26.88
C LEU A 275 51.33 -13.94 -25.59
N ARG A 276 50.61 -14.32 -24.52
CA ARG A 276 51.24 -14.73 -23.27
C ARG A 276 51.94 -16.07 -23.47
N GLU A 277 53.14 -16.20 -22.93
CA GLU A 277 53.87 -17.47 -22.90
C GLU A 277 53.03 -18.54 -22.20
N HIS A 278 52.66 -19.58 -22.95
CA HIS A 278 51.82 -20.68 -22.46
C HIS A 278 52.01 -21.94 -23.31
N VAL A 279 51.72 -23.11 -22.75
CA VAL A 279 51.77 -24.41 -23.47
C VAL A 279 50.87 -24.48 -24.70
N PHE A 280 49.92 -23.55 -24.84
CA PHE A 280 48.97 -23.49 -25.97
C PHE A 280 49.31 -22.40 -26.99
N GLU A 281 50.41 -21.66 -26.81
CA GLU A 281 50.77 -20.53 -27.68
C GLU A 281 50.89 -20.93 -29.15
N SER A 282 51.60 -22.02 -29.46
CA SER A 282 51.79 -22.49 -30.84
C SER A 282 50.45 -22.88 -31.50
N TRP A 283 49.55 -23.51 -30.76
CA TRP A 283 48.20 -23.82 -31.24
C TRP A 283 47.40 -22.53 -31.49
N LEU A 284 47.50 -21.58 -30.56
CA LEU A 284 46.76 -20.33 -30.60
C LEU A 284 47.19 -19.45 -31.79
N ARG A 285 48.51 -19.30 -32.01
CA ARG A 285 49.08 -18.58 -33.14
C ARG A 285 48.59 -19.14 -34.48
N ARG A 286 48.53 -20.45 -34.62
CA ARG A 286 48.02 -21.12 -35.83
C ARG A 286 46.52 -20.88 -36.04
N GLU A 287 45.72 -21.03 -34.99
CA GLU A 287 44.27 -20.86 -35.07
C GLU A 287 43.90 -19.40 -35.38
N LEU A 288 44.63 -18.46 -34.79
CA LEU A 288 44.58 -17.04 -35.12
C LEU A 288 44.94 -16.79 -36.59
N GLY A 289 46.03 -17.36 -37.10
CA GLY A 289 46.40 -17.33 -38.53
C GLY A 289 45.29 -17.81 -39.47
N LYS A 290 44.67 -18.95 -39.13
CA LYS A 290 43.67 -19.59 -40.01
C LYS A 290 42.35 -18.82 -40.08
N ARG A 291 41.89 -18.30 -38.94
CA ARG A 291 40.53 -17.75 -38.80
C ARG A 291 40.49 -16.23 -38.73
N PHE A 292 41.54 -15.63 -38.22
CA PHE A 292 41.56 -14.23 -37.79
C PHE A 292 42.65 -13.39 -38.45
N ASP A 293 43.28 -13.89 -39.52
CA ASP A 293 44.10 -13.09 -40.43
C ASP A 293 43.22 -12.10 -41.23
N TYR A 294 42.87 -10.99 -40.57
CA TYR A 294 42.14 -9.85 -41.11
C TYR A 294 43.11 -8.70 -41.36
N GLU A 295 43.02 -8.05 -42.52
CA GLU A 295 43.77 -6.84 -42.81
C GLU A 295 43.17 -5.62 -42.09
N CYS A 296 43.98 -4.94 -41.29
CA CYS A 296 43.64 -3.66 -40.67
C CYS A 296 43.71 -2.55 -41.71
N VAL A 297 42.55 -2.00 -42.10
CA VAL A 297 42.42 -1.03 -43.19
C VAL A 297 41.44 0.09 -42.86
N ASP A 298 41.55 1.21 -43.56
CA ASP A 298 40.56 2.29 -43.47
C ASP A 298 39.25 1.90 -44.16
N ALA A 299 38.14 2.55 -43.77
CA ALA A 299 36.81 2.28 -44.32
C ALA A 299 36.73 2.32 -45.86
N LYS A 300 37.51 3.20 -46.50
CA LYS A 300 37.60 3.31 -47.98
C LYS A 300 38.24 2.08 -48.63
N GLN A 301 39.21 1.47 -47.95
CA GLN A 301 40.00 0.33 -48.44
C GLN A 301 39.34 -1.01 -48.13
N LEU A 302 38.40 -1.04 -47.17
CA LEU A 302 37.67 -2.25 -46.77
C LEU A 302 37.01 -2.98 -47.96
N ARG A 303 36.64 -2.26 -49.02
CA ARG A 303 36.01 -2.86 -50.21
C ARG A 303 36.95 -3.69 -51.09
N ASN A 304 38.25 -3.52 -50.92
CA ASN A 304 39.28 -4.08 -51.80
C ASN A 304 39.99 -5.30 -51.18
N VAL A 305 39.64 -5.65 -49.94
CA VAL A 305 40.23 -6.78 -49.20
C VAL A 305 39.22 -7.92 -49.05
N ASP A 306 39.71 -9.16 -49.08
CA ASP A 306 38.87 -10.34 -48.90
C ASP A 306 38.48 -10.55 -47.43
N ARG A 307 39.40 -10.25 -46.50
CA ARG A 307 39.16 -10.21 -45.05
C ARG A 307 39.76 -8.93 -44.48
N GLY A 308 38.92 -8.00 -44.06
CA GLY A 308 39.37 -6.72 -43.52
C GLY A 308 38.56 -6.24 -42.34
N ILE A 309 39.19 -5.37 -41.54
CA ILE A 309 38.59 -4.72 -40.38
C ILE A 309 39.00 -3.25 -40.31
N THR A 310 38.06 -2.37 -39.94
CA THR A 310 38.33 -0.96 -39.66
C THR A 310 38.50 -0.69 -38.16
N ARG A 311 39.05 0.47 -37.79
CA ARG A 311 39.20 0.87 -36.38
C ARG A 311 37.85 0.97 -35.65
N GLU A 312 36.81 1.34 -36.37
CA GLU A 312 35.43 1.43 -35.86
C GLU A 312 34.76 0.05 -35.76
N GLY A 313 35.45 -1.03 -36.15
CA GLY A 313 35.01 -2.43 -36.00
C GLY A 313 34.13 -2.95 -37.14
N GLN A 314 34.07 -2.25 -38.28
CA GLN A 314 33.39 -2.79 -39.46
C GLN A 314 34.22 -3.94 -40.04
N ARG A 315 33.61 -5.12 -40.17
CA ARG A 315 34.27 -6.32 -40.71
C ARG A 315 33.75 -6.67 -42.10
N ARG A 316 34.66 -7.06 -42.98
CA ARG A 316 34.34 -7.72 -44.25
C ARG A 316 34.98 -9.10 -44.27
N ARG A 317 34.20 -10.09 -44.70
CA ARG A 317 34.69 -11.43 -45.02
C ARG A 317 33.99 -11.87 -46.29
N ARG A 318 34.73 -11.99 -47.39
CA ARG A 318 34.21 -12.58 -48.63
C ARG A 318 33.94 -14.07 -48.38
N SER A 319 32.69 -14.50 -48.53
CA SER A 319 32.37 -15.91 -48.53
C SER A 319 33.02 -16.58 -49.73
N PRO A 320 33.59 -17.78 -49.60
CA PRO A 320 34.01 -18.55 -50.77
C PRO A 320 32.78 -18.75 -51.69
N PRO A 321 32.96 -18.80 -53.02
CA PRO A 321 31.86 -19.08 -53.92
C PRO A 321 31.21 -20.42 -53.52
N LEU A 322 29.88 -20.41 -53.35
CA LEU A 322 29.10 -21.61 -53.10
C LEU A 322 29.28 -22.56 -54.30
N ASP A 323 29.69 -23.79 -54.05
CA ASP A 323 29.78 -24.84 -55.07
C ASP A 323 28.37 -25.09 -55.65
N PRO A 324 28.13 -24.87 -56.96
CA PRO A 324 26.81 -25.03 -57.57
C PRO A 324 26.27 -26.48 -57.52
N ARG A 325 27.08 -27.46 -57.10
CA ARG A 325 26.66 -28.88 -57.00
C ARG A 325 25.82 -29.22 -55.77
N LEU A 326 25.69 -28.32 -54.79
CA LEU A 326 24.88 -28.55 -53.58
C LEU A 326 23.43 -28.01 -53.68
N GLN A 327 23.04 -27.42 -54.82
CA GLN A 327 21.65 -27.03 -55.11
C GLN A 327 20.91 -28.17 -55.83
N GLN A 328 20.58 -29.24 -55.10
CA GLN A 328 19.41 -30.04 -55.45
C GLN A 328 18.36 -29.91 -54.33
N PRO A 329 17.09 -29.58 -54.66
CA PRO A 329 16.06 -29.46 -53.64
C PRO A 329 15.74 -30.86 -53.09
N ARG A 330 16.01 -31.08 -51.79
CA ARG A 330 15.45 -32.23 -51.08
C ARG A 330 13.95 -32.00 -50.95
N GLN A 331 13.17 -32.72 -51.75
CA GLN A 331 11.74 -32.89 -51.51
C GLN A 331 11.54 -33.78 -50.28
N GLY A 332 10.55 -33.42 -49.45
CA GLY A 332 9.85 -34.35 -48.57
C GLY A 332 10.28 -34.34 -47.11
N GLY A 333 9.34 -33.98 -46.23
CA GLY A 333 9.44 -34.26 -44.80
C GLY A 333 8.73 -33.25 -43.89
N CYS A 334 7.42 -33.10 -44.02
CA CYS A 334 6.59 -32.56 -42.93
C CYS A 334 6.78 -33.46 -41.70
N LEU A 335 7.25 -32.90 -40.58
CA LEU A 335 7.07 -33.48 -39.26
C LEU A 335 6.15 -32.55 -38.46
N ARG A 336 4.87 -32.97 -38.40
CA ARG A 336 3.92 -32.59 -37.36
C ARG A 336 4.17 -33.48 -36.14
N ALA A 337 4.37 -32.87 -34.98
CA ALA A 337 3.71 -33.10 -33.69
C ALA A 337 4.54 -32.39 -32.61
#